data_AF-A0A9W4GJQ8-F1
#
_entry.id   AF-A0A9W4GJQ8-F1
#
_cell.length_a   1.000
_cell.length_b   1.000
_cell.length_c   1.000
_cell.angle_alpha   90.00
_cell.angle_beta   90.00
_cell.angle_gamma   90.00
#
_symmetry.space_group_name_H-M   'P 1'
#
loop_
_entity.id
_entity.type
_entity.pdbx_description
1 polymer ?
#
loop_
_entity_poly.entity_id
_entity_poly.type
_entity_poly.pdbx_seq_one_letter_code
_entity_poly.pdbx_strand_id
1 'polypeptide(L)'
;MLDENLPTFFIQSPRSEDPYSTTILLGENGSEPQPIYTLRKPDPRLTAAKGCYAVALHDSYNPDVLYADVQAKPEWTQTVPSLAEPRTQTGVNTSVPFVPNGFTIQLYNPNQPMIVKHVAGTWNTSAHWEFEMPQSTFRVPSSSILDQGHDAPALSDVTPKIKFKWKRDGKLSRDIACYLVGQKIVGKKSKEPDITIAFFKGGRDFTIYQPNMHRVEIEDTKGLEVALLLSGIVIKDLYFNANKEMFNLYSSADTATSGANLTKKSSLTSKPAGSSSTKPPHNLLINTLGSSSTPSIRTASEIDAETERLRKVIEAEEEAQKKAEEKEQQFIKDMLDAEERENRERELLVEKETERLRKEYGVSMTPLLSPANPNTGPHLNSSTSSQTQAPSSPKPMHSSESGQFNIPQVSEWLARQQQKQKIGNWSPSSTSTSTLNSSGLLNLVQKIHRKKSSQS
;
A
#
# COMPACT_ATOMS: atom_id res chain seq x y z
N MET A 1 3.23 15.91 -14.36
CA MET A 1 4.29 14.91 -14.08
C MET A 1 5.10 15.40 -12.90
N LEU A 2 5.62 14.48 -12.08
CA LEU A 2 6.74 14.82 -11.19
C LEU A 2 7.93 15.26 -12.07
N ASP A 3 8.85 16.01 -11.48
CA ASP A 3 10.06 16.49 -12.17
C ASP A 3 10.75 15.33 -12.93
N GLU A 4 10.92 15.47 -14.24
CA GLU A 4 11.52 14.46 -15.13
C GLU A 4 12.99 14.16 -14.78
N ASN A 5 13.59 15.02 -13.95
CA ASN A 5 14.93 14.83 -13.43
C ASN A 5 15.01 13.79 -12.31
N LEU A 6 13.89 13.39 -11.70
CA LEU A 6 13.91 12.45 -10.58
C LEU A 6 13.90 10.98 -11.04
N PRO A 7 14.63 10.08 -10.34
CA PRO A 7 14.58 8.64 -10.61
C PRO A 7 13.17 8.11 -10.55
N THR A 8 12.65 7.67 -11.68
CA THR A 8 11.29 7.16 -11.82
C THR A 8 11.31 5.77 -12.44
N PHE A 9 10.71 4.84 -11.71
CA PHE A 9 10.53 3.45 -12.03
C PHE A 9 9.15 3.26 -12.65
N PHE A 10 9.13 2.91 -13.94
CA PHE A 10 7.93 2.64 -14.71
C PHE A 10 7.67 1.14 -14.73
N ILE A 11 6.58 0.73 -14.09
CA ILE A 11 6.14 -0.66 -14.04
C ILE A 11 5.33 -0.93 -15.31
N GLN A 12 5.86 -1.76 -16.20
CA GLN A 12 5.17 -2.11 -17.44
C GLN A 12 3.90 -2.94 -17.16
N SER A 13 2.97 -2.94 -18.10
CA SER A 13 1.90 -3.93 -18.07
C SER A 13 2.47 -5.33 -18.36
N PRO A 14 1.96 -6.39 -17.70
CA PRO A 14 2.35 -7.76 -18.01
C PRO A 14 2.15 -8.07 -19.49
N ARG A 15 3.08 -8.81 -20.08
CA ARG A 15 2.99 -9.21 -21.49
C ARG A 15 2.05 -10.42 -21.61
N SER A 16 1.33 -10.52 -22.73
CA SER A 16 0.43 -11.66 -22.96
C SER A 16 1.16 -13.02 -23.00
N GLU A 17 2.43 -13.01 -23.39
CA GLU A 17 3.27 -14.22 -23.50
C GLU A 17 3.78 -14.72 -22.14
N ASP A 18 4.04 -13.79 -21.22
CA ASP A 18 4.49 -14.07 -19.86
C ASP A 18 3.76 -13.14 -18.88
N PRO A 19 2.53 -13.50 -18.46
CA PRO A 19 1.71 -12.66 -17.58
C PRO A 19 2.23 -12.63 -16.14
N TYR A 20 3.21 -13.47 -15.80
CA TYR A 20 3.76 -13.60 -14.46
C TYR A 20 5.06 -12.83 -14.29
N SER A 21 5.56 -12.22 -15.36
CA SER A 21 6.77 -11.40 -15.38
C SER A 21 6.44 -9.98 -15.83
N THR A 22 6.99 -9.01 -15.13
CA THR A 22 6.77 -7.59 -15.43
C THR A 22 8.10 -6.85 -15.33
N THR A 23 8.52 -6.22 -16.43
CA THR A 23 9.73 -5.42 -16.46
C THR A 23 9.49 -4.05 -15.82
N ILE A 24 10.45 -3.59 -15.03
CA ILE A 24 10.47 -2.25 -14.44
C ILE A 24 11.59 -1.47 -15.10
N LEU A 25 11.23 -0.37 -15.74
CA LEU A 25 12.16 0.55 -16.38
C LEU A 25 12.54 1.67 -15.41
N LEU A 26 13.78 2.13 -15.42
CA LEU A 26 14.23 3.33 -14.71
C LEU A 26 14.54 4.43 -15.73
N GLY A 27 13.90 5.58 -15.57
CA GLY A 27 14.26 6.83 -16.25
C GLY A 27 14.68 7.90 -15.25
N GLU A 28 15.70 8.67 -15.59
CA GLU A 28 16.23 9.78 -14.78
C GLU A 28 16.90 10.82 -15.70
N ASN A 29 16.86 12.10 -15.35
CA ASN A 29 17.56 13.18 -16.05
C ASN A 29 17.28 13.24 -17.57
N GLY A 30 16.04 12.93 -17.97
CA GLY A 30 15.64 12.91 -19.39
C GLY A 30 16.24 11.78 -20.24
N SER A 31 16.90 10.80 -19.62
CA SER A 31 17.40 9.61 -20.33
C SER A 31 16.26 8.67 -20.76
N GLU A 32 16.51 7.88 -21.81
CA GLU A 32 15.56 6.86 -22.26
C GLU A 32 15.45 5.74 -21.19
N PRO A 33 14.23 5.42 -20.70
CA PRO A 33 14.06 4.47 -19.61
C PRO A 33 14.63 3.08 -19.92
N GLN A 34 15.50 2.57 -19.04
CA GLN A 34 16.18 1.28 -19.20
C GLN A 34 15.65 0.22 -18.24
N PRO A 35 15.58 -1.06 -18.64
CA PRO A 35 15.12 -2.12 -17.75
C PRO A 35 16.12 -2.35 -16.63
N ILE A 36 15.69 -2.20 -15.38
CA ILE A 36 16.56 -2.39 -14.20
C ILE A 36 16.12 -3.54 -13.30
N TYR A 37 14.81 -3.83 -13.27
CA TYR A 37 14.28 -4.96 -12.53
C TYR A 37 13.26 -5.76 -13.33
N THR A 38 13.06 -7.00 -12.90
CA THR A 38 11.94 -7.84 -13.33
C THR A 38 11.17 -8.29 -12.09
N LEU A 39 9.91 -7.90 -12.01
CA LEU A 39 8.97 -8.40 -11.01
C LEU A 39 8.42 -9.75 -11.46
N ARG A 40 8.53 -10.79 -10.65
CA ARG A 40 8.04 -12.14 -10.94
C ARG A 40 7.02 -12.61 -9.93
N LYS A 41 5.95 -13.22 -10.42
CA LYS A 41 4.93 -13.90 -9.62
C LYS A 41 5.00 -15.41 -9.91
N PRO A 42 4.69 -16.29 -8.95
CA PRO A 42 4.61 -17.71 -9.23
C PRO A 42 3.42 -18.02 -10.13
N ASP A 43 3.55 -19.04 -10.97
CA ASP A 43 2.42 -19.56 -11.76
C ASP A 43 1.33 -20.07 -10.79
N PRO A 44 0.10 -19.51 -10.82
CA PRO A 44 -1.02 -19.91 -9.97
C PRO A 44 -1.40 -21.39 -10.08
N ARG A 45 -1.02 -22.06 -11.18
CA ARG A 45 -1.26 -23.49 -11.40
C ARG A 45 -0.39 -24.38 -10.52
N LEU A 46 0.73 -23.86 -10.00
CA LEU A 46 1.62 -24.61 -9.12
C LEU A 46 0.97 -24.81 -7.75
N THR A 47 1.04 -26.02 -7.21
CA THR A 47 0.50 -26.35 -5.88
C THR A 47 1.08 -25.46 -4.78
N ALA A 48 2.37 -25.10 -4.90
CA ALA A 48 3.04 -24.22 -3.94
C ALA A 48 2.52 -22.78 -3.94
N ALA A 49 1.90 -22.32 -5.04
CA ALA A 49 1.32 -20.99 -5.16
C ALA A 49 -0.10 -20.89 -4.58
N LYS A 50 -0.76 -22.02 -4.32
CA LYS A 50 -2.13 -22.04 -3.79
C LYS A 50 -2.20 -21.48 -2.38
N GLY A 51 -3.18 -20.62 -2.12
CA GLY A 51 -3.42 -20.03 -0.80
C GLY A 51 -2.33 -19.05 -0.35
N CYS A 52 -1.56 -18.48 -1.28
CA CYS A 52 -0.46 -17.57 -0.98
C CYS A 52 -0.35 -16.50 -2.06
N TYR A 53 -0.17 -15.25 -1.64
CA TYR A 53 0.35 -14.19 -2.49
C TYR A 53 1.88 -14.25 -2.42
N ALA A 54 2.54 -14.22 -3.58
CA ALA A 54 3.98 -14.09 -3.59
C ALA A 54 4.47 -13.28 -4.79
N VAL A 55 5.55 -12.54 -4.58
CA VAL A 55 6.20 -11.73 -5.61
C VAL A 55 7.68 -11.58 -5.30
N ALA A 56 8.51 -11.57 -6.34
CA ALA A 56 9.96 -11.48 -6.25
C ALA A 56 10.49 -10.38 -7.18
N LEU A 57 11.54 -9.68 -6.77
CA LEU A 57 12.22 -8.67 -7.55
C LEU A 57 13.60 -9.18 -7.97
N HIS A 58 13.76 -9.37 -9.28
CA HIS A 58 14.98 -9.87 -9.90
C HIS A 58 15.70 -8.77 -10.68
N ASP A 59 16.98 -8.96 -10.96
CA ASP A 59 17.70 -8.17 -11.95
C ASP A 59 17.12 -8.39 -13.35
N SER A 60 17.07 -7.32 -14.15
CA SER A 60 16.52 -7.36 -15.52
C SER A 60 17.40 -8.12 -16.49
N TYR A 61 18.71 -8.13 -16.29
CA TYR A 61 19.68 -8.74 -17.20
C TYR A 61 20.14 -10.11 -16.69
N ASN A 62 20.20 -10.29 -15.36
CA ASN A 62 20.64 -11.51 -14.70
C ASN A 62 19.51 -12.09 -13.84
N PRO A 63 18.59 -12.91 -14.40
CA PRO A 63 17.41 -13.37 -13.68
C PRO A 63 17.71 -14.23 -12.45
N ASP A 64 18.94 -14.76 -12.32
CA ASP A 64 19.40 -15.50 -11.15
C ASP A 64 19.70 -14.61 -9.95
N VAL A 65 19.89 -13.30 -10.19
CA VAL A 65 20.08 -12.30 -9.13
C VAL A 65 18.69 -11.90 -8.60
N LEU A 66 18.37 -12.44 -7.43
CA LEU A 66 17.17 -12.12 -6.66
C LEU A 66 17.52 -11.07 -5.60
N TYR A 67 16.92 -9.88 -5.68
CA TYR A 67 17.15 -8.81 -4.71
C TYR A 67 16.27 -8.95 -3.47
N ALA A 68 15.00 -9.28 -3.67
CA ALA A 68 14.05 -9.46 -2.58
C ALA A 68 12.82 -10.27 -2.98
N ASP A 69 12.15 -10.87 -2.00
CA ASP A 69 10.85 -11.50 -2.20
C ASP A 69 9.88 -11.22 -1.05
N VAL A 70 8.59 -11.41 -1.34
CA VAL A 70 7.48 -11.29 -0.41
C VAL A 70 6.58 -12.50 -0.54
N GLN A 71 6.17 -13.05 0.60
CA GLN A 71 5.13 -14.06 0.69
C GLN A 71 4.11 -13.65 1.77
N ALA A 72 2.82 -13.70 1.43
CA ALA A 72 1.74 -13.40 2.35
C ALA A 72 0.63 -14.44 2.21
N LYS A 73 0.23 -15.04 3.33
CA LYS A 73 -0.90 -15.98 3.39
C LYS A 73 -2.13 -15.24 3.91
N PRO A 74 -3.34 -15.56 3.42
CA PRO A 74 -4.56 -14.94 3.94
C PRO A 74 -4.79 -15.35 5.39
N GLU A 75 -5.35 -14.42 6.17
CA GLU A 75 -5.92 -14.71 7.47
C GLU A 75 -7.40 -15.11 7.28
N TRP A 76 -7.92 -15.97 8.15
CA TRP A 76 -9.26 -16.55 8.02
C TRP A 76 -10.12 -16.19 9.23
N THR A 77 -11.31 -15.63 8.98
CA THR A 77 -12.29 -15.43 10.05
C THR A 77 -13.14 -16.68 10.17
N GLN A 78 -13.11 -17.33 11.33
CA GLN A 78 -14.05 -18.41 11.64
C GLN A 78 -15.39 -17.78 12.04
N THR A 79 -16.41 -17.91 11.19
CA THR A 79 -17.77 -17.56 11.59
C THR A 79 -18.19 -18.54 12.67
N VAL A 80 -18.24 -18.10 13.92
CA VAL A 80 -18.76 -18.92 15.01
C VAL A 80 -20.27 -19.06 14.75
N PRO A 81 -20.80 -20.26 14.50
CA PRO A 81 -22.22 -20.42 14.27
C PRO A 81 -22.97 -19.97 15.54
N SER A 82 -23.88 -19.02 15.37
CA SER A 82 -24.82 -18.59 16.41
C SER A 82 -25.51 -19.81 17.01
N LEU A 83 -25.59 -19.87 18.35
CA LEU A 83 -26.24 -20.96 19.11
C LEU A 83 -27.75 -21.06 18.86
N ALA A 84 -28.35 -20.13 18.12
CA ALA A 84 -29.76 -20.15 17.76
C ALA A 84 -29.98 -20.81 16.39
N GLU A 85 -29.93 -22.15 16.33
CA GLU A 85 -30.82 -23.01 15.53
C GLU A 85 -30.29 -24.47 15.43
N PRO A 86 -30.96 -25.45 16.06
CA PRO A 86 -30.69 -26.86 15.80
C PRO A 86 -31.54 -27.37 14.63
N ARG A 87 -30.87 -28.04 13.66
CA ARG A 87 -31.36 -28.97 12.62
C ARG A 87 -31.54 -28.45 11.19
N THR A 88 -30.45 -28.44 10.42
CA THR A 88 -30.19 -29.31 9.24
C THR A 88 -28.83 -28.90 8.64
N GLN A 89 -27.74 -29.36 9.25
CA GLN A 89 -26.38 -29.01 8.84
C GLN A 89 -25.91 -29.87 7.66
N THR A 90 -26.22 -29.39 6.45
CA THR A 90 -25.34 -29.49 5.28
C THR A 90 -25.13 -28.08 4.77
N GLY A 91 -24.41 -27.27 5.55
CA GLY A 91 -24.13 -25.87 5.24
C GLY A 91 -22.65 -25.60 5.45
N VAL A 92 -21.93 -25.45 4.34
CA VAL A 92 -20.50 -25.14 4.28
C VAL A 92 -20.20 -23.91 5.15
N ASN A 93 -19.33 -24.06 6.16
CA ASN A 93 -18.73 -22.92 6.85
C ASN A 93 -17.89 -22.14 5.82
N THR A 94 -18.44 -21.09 5.20
CA THR A 94 -17.71 -20.25 4.25
C THR A 94 -16.79 -19.31 5.02
N SER A 95 -15.61 -19.82 5.38
CA SER A 95 -14.51 -18.99 5.88
C SER A 95 -14.13 -17.97 4.81
N VAL A 96 -14.14 -16.68 5.15
CA VAL A 96 -13.78 -15.61 4.22
C VAL A 96 -12.31 -15.23 4.45
N PRO A 97 -11.44 -15.34 3.42
CA PRO A 97 -10.05 -14.92 3.52
C PRO A 97 -9.99 -13.39 3.58
N PHE A 98 -9.16 -12.85 4.46
CA PHE A 98 -8.83 -11.43 4.50
C PHE A 98 -7.32 -11.21 4.47
N VAL A 99 -6.93 -9.99 4.09
CA VAL A 99 -5.54 -9.58 3.94
C VAL A 99 -4.93 -9.39 5.33
N PRO A 100 -3.76 -10.00 5.61
CA PRO A 100 -3.07 -9.83 6.89
C PRO A 100 -2.80 -8.37 7.23
N ASN A 101 -2.61 -8.08 8.53
CA ASN A 101 -2.23 -6.74 9.00
C ASN A 101 -0.78 -6.34 8.68
N GLY A 102 -0.01 -7.19 8.01
CA GLY A 102 1.35 -6.89 7.60
C GLY A 102 1.94 -8.00 6.73
N PHE A 103 3.08 -7.71 6.12
CA PHE A 103 3.83 -8.68 5.34
C PHE A 103 5.33 -8.46 5.53
N THR A 104 6.12 -9.48 5.24
CA THR A 104 7.58 -9.42 5.34
C THR A 104 8.19 -9.36 3.95
N ILE A 105 9.07 -8.40 3.74
CA ILE A 105 9.99 -8.35 2.62
C ILE A 105 11.31 -8.96 3.07
N GLN A 106 11.75 -10.03 2.40
CA GLN A 106 13.06 -10.60 2.63
C GLN A 106 14.03 -10.01 1.61
N LEU A 107 14.92 -9.14 2.08
CA LEU A 107 16.04 -8.61 1.28
C LEU A 107 17.16 -9.66 1.24
N TYR A 108 17.86 -9.71 0.11
CA TYR A 108 19.03 -10.54 -0.11
C TYR A 108 20.26 -9.66 -0.35
N ASN A 109 21.39 -10.08 0.21
CA ASN A 109 22.67 -9.36 0.16
C ASN A 109 22.67 -7.94 0.80
N PRO A 110 22.61 -7.85 2.14
CA PRO A 110 22.61 -8.96 3.09
C PRO A 110 21.20 -9.50 3.35
N ASN A 111 21.15 -10.71 3.93
CA ASN A 111 19.88 -11.32 4.29
C ASN A 111 19.23 -10.55 5.43
N GLN A 112 18.18 -9.80 5.13
CA GLN A 112 17.50 -8.94 6.10
C GLN A 112 15.98 -9.00 5.90
N PRO A 113 15.21 -9.51 6.88
CA PRO A 113 13.76 -9.39 6.86
C PRO A 113 13.33 -7.97 7.27
N MET A 114 12.41 -7.39 6.51
CA MET A 114 11.78 -6.10 6.79
C MET A 114 10.27 -6.30 6.88
N ILE A 115 9.67 -5.93 8.01
CA ILE A 115 8.22 -6.09 8.23
C ILE A 115 7.53 -4.78 7.87
N VAL A 116 6.55 -4.86 6.96
CA VAL A 116 5.63 -3.77 6.63
C VAL A 116 4.33 -4.02 7.36
N LYS A 117 3.96 -3.13 8.28
CA LYS A 117 2.75 -3.24 9.11
C LYS A 117 1.70 -2.22 8.66
N HIS A 118 0.48 -2.69 8.45
CA HIS A 118 -0.69 -1.84 8.26
C HIS A 118 -1.20 -1.34 9.61
N VAL A 119 -1.37 -0.02 9.71
CA VAL A 119 -1.97 0.66 10.86
C VAL A 119 -3.28 1.26 10.37
N ALA A 120 -4.39 0.68 10.86
CA ALA A 120 -5.72 1.15 10.52
C ALA A 120 -5.92 2.62 10.95
N GLY A 121 -6.68 3.36 10.15
CA GLY A 121 -6.99 4.74 10.44
C GLY A 121 -7.89 4.88 11.67
N THR A 122 -7.68 5.96 12.41
CA THR A 122 -8.55 6.43 13.49
C THR A 122 -9.28 7.70 13.05
N TRP A 123 -10.24 8.19 13.84
CA TRP A 123 -11.00 9.40 13.51
C TRP A 123 -10.11 10.64 13.19
N ASN A 124 -8.90 10.68 13.75
CA ASN A 124 -7.93 11.76 13.60
C ASN A 124 -6.71 11.40 12.73
N THR A 125 -6.59 10.16 12.23
CA THR A 125 -5.40 9.70 11.50
C THR A 125 -5.79 8.78 10.36
N SER A 126 -5.27 9.03 9.15
CA SER A 126 -5.47 8.12 8.03
C SER A 126 -4.72 6.79 8.25
N ALA A 127 -5.27 5.74 7.64
CA ALA A 127 -4.58 4.46 7.56
C ALA A 127 -3.22 4.64 6.88
N HIS A 128 -2.21 3.94 7.37
CA HIS A 128 -0.85 4.03 6.87
C HIS A 128 -0.15 2.69 7.01
N TRP A 129 0.98 2.54 6.32
CA TRP A 129 1.85 1.39 6.48
C TRP A 129 3.20 1.86 6.99
N GLU A 130 3.77 1.16 7.95
CA GLU A 130 5.05 1.50 8.55
C GLU A 130 6.03 0.34 8.42
N PHE A 131 7.30 0.68 8.24
CA PHE A 131 8.39 -0.28 8.24
C PHE A 131 9.65 0.38 8.78
N GLU A 132 10.63 -0.42 9.16
CA GLU A 132 11.88 0.03 9.74
C GLU A 132 13.05 -0.65 9.06
N MET A 133 14.13 0.11 8.85
CA MET A 133 15.39 -0.39 8.30
C MET A 133 16.54 0.01 9.24
N PRO A 134 17.55 -0.84 9.42
CA PRO A 134 18.71 -0.53 10.24
C PRO A 134 19.57 0.56 9.57
N GLN A 135 20.14 1.47 10.38
CA GLN A 135 21.06 2.50 9.88
C GLN A 135 22.34 1.86 9.32
N SER A 136 22.87 0.85 10.03
CA SER A 136 24.00 0.05 9.57
C SER A 136 23.57 -1.38 9.28
N THR A 137 23.90 -1.84 8.08
CA THR A 137 23.40 -3.09 7.50
C THR A 137 24.54 -4.07 7.30
N PHE A 138 25.72 -3.58 6.88
CA PHE A 138 26.85 -4.42 6.57
C PHE A 138 27.72 -4.67 7.78
N ARG A 139 28.27 -5.89 7.82
CA ARG A 139 29.25 -6.25 8.82
C ARG A 139 30.58 -5.56 8.49
N VAL A 140 31.15 -4.90 9.49
CA VAL A 140 32.52 -4.38 9.40
C VAL A 140 33.48 -5.58 9.28
N PRO A 141 34.35 -5.61 8.25
CA PRO A 141 35.34 -6.68 8.12
C PRO A 141 36.24 -6.71 9.37
N SER A 142 36.34 -7.86 10.03
CA SER A 142 37.24 -8.06 11.17
C SER A 142 38.12 -9.29 10.94
N SER A 143 39.41 -9.14 11.28
CA SER A 143 40.40 -10.23 11.29
C SER A 143 40.25 -11.15 12.50
N SER A 144 39.43 -10.77 13.49
CA SER A 144 39.13 -11.56 14.67
C SER A 144 38.08 -12.63 14.36
N ILE A 145 38.40 -13.90 14.63
CA ILE A 145 37.46 -15.03 14.51
C ILE A 145 36.28 -14.86 15.48
N LEU A 146 36.49 -14.21 16.63
CA LEU A 146 35.43 -13.94 17.59
C LEU A 146 34.38 -13.00 16.98
N ASP A 147 34.86 -11.94 16.32
CA ASP A 147 33.98 -10.94 15.71
C ASP A 147 33.18 -11.55 14.57
N GLN A 148 33.76 -12.49 13.81
CA GLN A 148 33.11 -13.21 12.70
C GLN A 148 31.89 -14.03 13.12
N GLY A 149 31.79 -14.45 14.39
CA GLY A 149 30.67 -15.24 14.91
C GLY A 149 29.45 -14.44 15.39
N HIS A 150 29.56 -13.12 15.56
CA HIS A 150 28.42 -12.30 16.00
C HIS A 150 27.34 -12.16 14.90
N ASP A 151 26.13 -11.74 15.26
CA ASP A 151 25.09 -11.44 14.27
C ASP A 151 25.47 -10.23 13.39
N ALA A 152 24.93 -10.19 12.16
CA ALA A 152 25.07 -9.00 11.31
C ALA A 152 24.33 -7.80 11.94
N PRO A 153 24.82 -6.56 11.77
CA PRO A 153 24.14 -5.36 12.27
C PRO A 153 22.67 -5.29 11.84
N ALA A 154 22.37 -5.74 10.62
CA ALA A 154 21.03 -5.79 10.06
C ALA A 154 20.00 -6.64 10.86
N LEU A 155 20.49 -7.61 11.63
CA LEU A 155 19.66 -8.54 12.41
C LEU A 155 19.69 -8.25 13.92
N SER A 156 20.55 -7.34 14.37
CA SER A 156 20.68 -6.99 15.78
C SER A 156 19.58 -6.02 16.23
N ASP A 157 18.94 -6.32 17.35
CA ASP A 157 17.92 -5.45 17.95
C ASP A 157 18.49 -4.15 18.54
N VAL A 158 19.80 -4.10 18.78
CA VAL A 158 20.50 -2.93 19.33
C VAL A 158 20.85 -1.93 18.23
N THR A 159 20.90 -2.36 16.97
CA THR A 159 21.21 -1.48 15.84
C THR A 159 20.11 -0.43 15.69
N PRO A 160 20.46 0.88 15.67
CA PRO A 160 19.50 1.94 15.44
C PRO A 160 18.72 1.72 14.14
N LYS A 161 17.39 1.88 14.20
CA LYS A 161 16.50 1.72 13.06
C LYS A 161 15.89 3.06 12.67
N ILE A 162 15.80 3.30 11.37
CA ILE A 162 15.07 4.41 10.78
C ILE A 162 13.67 3.93 10.41
N LYS A 163 12.68 4.74 10.76
CA LYS A 163 11.27 4.45 10.51
C LYS A 163 10.76 5.15 9.27
N PHE A 164 10.04 4.41 8.46
CA PHE A 164 9.39 4.88 7.25
C PHE A 164 7.89 4.64 7.32
N LYS A 165 7.16 5.45 6.56
CA LYS A 165 5.70 5.42 6.56
C LYS A 165 5.13 5.73 5.19
N TRP A 166 4.35 4.79 4.65
CA TRP A 166 3.48 5.01 3.50
C TRP A 166 2.14 5.58 3.94
N LYS A 167 1.71 6.69 3.34
CA LYS A 167 0.36 7.26 3.51
C LYS A 167 -0.32 7.34 2.14
N ARG A 168 -1.65 7.21 2.14
CA ARG A 168 -2.46 7.49 0.95
C ARG A 168 -2.49 8.99 0.66
N ASP A 169 -2.34 9.36 -0.61
CA ASP A 169 -2.36 10.74 -1.11
C ASP A 169 -3.78 11.17 -1.50
N GLY A 170 -4.68 11.29 -0.51
CA GLY A 170 -6.10 11.62 -0.69
C GLY A 170 -7.06 10.44 -0.47
N LYS A 171 -8.37 10.72 -0.33
CA LYS A 171 -9.36 9.68 0.02
C LYS A 171 -9.67 8.71 -1.14
N LEU A 172 -9.73 9.22 -2.37
CA LEU A 172 -10.13 8.48 -3.57
C LEU A 172 -8.95 8.05 -4.44
N SER A 173 -7.74 8.53 -4.16
CA SER A 173 -6.57 8.17 -4.94
C SER A 173 -6.08 6.76 -4.58
N ARG A 174 -5.45 6.13 -5.56
CA ARG A 174 -4.62 4.93 -5.34
C ARG A 174 -3.15 5.29 -5.13
N ASP A 175 -2.88 6.58 -5.02
CA ASP A 175 -1.54 7.12 -4.90
C ASP A 175 -1.12 7.04 -3.44
N ILE A 176 0.13 6.66 -3.23
CA ILE A 176 0.74 6.62 -1.89
C ILE A 176 2.08 7.36 -1.91
N ALA A 177 2.42 7.99 -0.80
CA ALA A 177 3.70 8.65 -0.59
C ALA A 177 4.41 8.03 0.61
N CYS A 178 5.71 7.80 0.49
CA CYS A 178 6.56 7.32 1.57
C CYS A 178 7.26 8.49 2.24
N TYR A 179 7.30 8.46 3.56
CA TYR A 179 7.91 9.46 4.39
C TYR A 179 8.96 8.83 5.32
N LEU A 180 10.10 9.49 5.45
CA LEU A 180 11.00 9.35 6.59
C LEU A 180 10.32 9.95 7.82
N VAL A 181 10.13 9.14 8.87
CA VAL A 181 9.50 9.57 10.12
C VAL A 181 10.56 10.10 11.07
N GLY A 182 10.41 11.34 11.52
CA GLY A 182 11.34 11.98 12.44
C GLY A 182 11.47 11.20 13.76
N GLN A 183 12.70 11.08 14.27
CA GLN A 183 12.95 10.43 15.56
C GLN A 183 12.41 11.30 16.70
N LYS A 184 11.56 10.71 17.56
CA LYS A 184 11.11 11.35 18.80
C LYS A 184 12.20 11.19 19.84
N ILE A 185 12.86 12.30 20.19
CA ILE A 185 13.72 12.34 21.39
C ILE A 185 12.80 12.17 22.61
N VAL A 186 13.10 11.19 23.47
CA VAL A 186 12.32 10.85 24.66
C VAL A 186 11.97 12.11 25.46
N GLY A 187 10.68 12.34 25.69
CA GLY A 187 10.18 13.47 26.48
C GLY A 187 9.90 14.78 25.72
N LYS A 188 10.16 14.85 24.40
CA LYS A 188 9.83 16.03 23.58
C LYS A 188 9.03 15.65 22.33
N LYS A 189 8.09 16.50 21.91
CA LYS A 189 7.42 16.34 20.61
C LYS A 189 8.50 16.36 19.51
N SER A 190 8.42 15.44 18.55
CA SER A 190 9.35 15.39 17.40
C SER A 190 9.45 16.78 16.81
N LYS A 191 10.66 17.33 16.74
CA LYS A 191 10.90 18.67 16.18
C LYS A 191 10.90 18.64 14.65
N GLU A 192 11.15 17.48 14.06
CA GLU A 192 11.21 17.32 12.62
C GLU A 192 9.88 16.78 12.07
N PRO A 193 9.32 17.41 11.03
CA PRO A 193 8.19 16.87 10.31
C PRO A 193 8.57 15.61 9.53
N ASP A 194 7.57 14.79 9.19
CA ASP A 194 7.74 13.67 8.26
C ASP A 194 8.27 14.20 6.91
N ILE A 195 9.36 13.63 6.40
CA ILE A 195 10.01 14.08 5.16
C ILE A 195 9.66 13.12 4.03
N THR A 196 9.09 13.61 2.93
CA THR A 196 8.74 12.75 1.78
C THR A 196 9.99 12.26 1.07
N ILE A 197 10.06 10.96 0.78
CA ILE A 197 11.23 10.35 0.10
C ILE A 197 10.85 9.55 -1.15
N ALA A 198 9.59 9.14 -1.30
CA ALA A 198 9.14 8.44 -2.49
C ALA A 198 7.64 8.64 -2.74
N PHE A 199 7.24 8.46 -4.00
CA PHE A 199 5.86 8.49 -4.45
C PHE A 199 5.57 7.23 -5.26
N PHE A 200 4.36 6.69 -5.15
CA PHE A 200 3.87 5.68 -6.06
C PHE A 200 2.51 6.12 -6.61
N LYS A 201 2.51 6.50 -7.88
CA LYS A 201 1.38 7.15 -8.57
C LYS A 201 0.75 6.24 -9.60
N GLY A 202 -0.58 6.28 -9.67
CA GLY A 202 -1.39 5.52 -10.62
C GLY A 202 -1.20 4.00 -10.54
N GLY A 203 -0.49 3.51 -9.52
CA GLY A 203 -0.06 2.13 -9.40
C GLY A 203 0.91 1.64 -10.49
N ARG A 204 1.57 2.57 -11.19
CA ARG A 204 2.47 2.26 -12.32
C ARG A 204 3.82 2.99 -12.22
N ASP A 205 3.83 4.20 -11.66
CA ASP A 205 5.01 5.06 -11.67
C ASP A 205 5.49 5.28 -10.24
N PHE A 206 6.65 4.75 -9.89
CA PHE A 206 7.27 4.92 -8.59
C PHE A 206 8.46 5.88 -8.70
N THR A 207 8.50 6.95 -7.93
CA THR A 207 9.55 7.99 -8.02
C THR A 207 10.25 8.15 -6.68
N ILE A 208 11.58 8.16 -6.69
CA ILE A 208 12.39 8.49 -5.51
C ILE A 208 12.66 10.00 -5.50
N TYR A 209 12.32 10.64 -4.38
CA TYR A 209 12.56 12.07 -4.18
C TYR A 209 13.99 12.30 -3.66
N GLN A 210 14.95 12.21 -4.59
CA GLN A 210 16.39 12.45 -4.32
C GLN A 210 16.69 13.69 -3.48
N PRO A 211 16.02 14.86 -3.66
CA PRO A 211 16.35 16.05 -2.89
C PRO A 211 16.26 15.86 -1.36
N ASN A 212 15.48 14.90 -0.87
CA ASN A 212 15.39 14.59 0.56
C ASN A 212 16.24 13.40 1.00
N MET A 213 16.87 12.66 0.07
CA MET A 213 17.63 11.46 0.38
C MET A 213 18.90 11.73 1.21
N HIS A 214 19.44 12.95 1.17
CA HIS A 214 20.56 13.36 2.02
C HIS A 214 20.27 13.30 3.53
N ARG A 215 18.99 13.21 3.93
CA ARG A 215 18.56 13.10 5.33
C ARG A 215 18.35 11.67 5.78
N VAL A 216 18.41 10.72 4.85
CA VAL A 216 18.20 9.30 5.16
C VAL A 216 19.55 8.68 5.47
N GLU A 217 19.84 8.51 6.75
CA GLU A 217 21.09 7.92 7.26
C GLU A 217 21.05 6.38 7.19
N ILE A 218 20.94 5.82 5.98
CA ILE A 218 21.01 4.37 5.75
C ILE A 218 22.26 4.04 4.95
N GLU A 219 23.01 3.05 5.45
CA GLU A 219 24.20 2.51 4.80
C GLU A 219 23.87 1.81 3.47
N ASP A 220 22.86 0.93 3.46
CA ASP A 220 22.42 0.18 2.28
C ASP A 220 21.34 0.94 1.49
N THR A 221 21.77 1.89 0.66
CA THR A 221 20.87 2.67 -0.20
C THR A 221 20.16 1.83 -1.25
N LYS A 222 20.80 0.75 -1.73
CA LYS A 222 20.21 -0.16 -2.71
C LYS A 222 19.13 -1.03 -2.07
N GLY A 223 19.38 -1.56 -0.88
CA GLY A 223 18.38 -2.26 -0.08
C GLY A 223 17.18 -1.37 0.24
N LEU A 224 17.40 -0.08 0.52
CA LEU A 224 16.31 0.90 0.70
C LEU A 224 15.49 1.10 -0.59
N GLU A 225 16.13 1.26 -1.75
CA GLU A 225 15.43 1.37 -3.04
C GLU A 225 14.53 0.15 -3.29
N VAL A 226 15.08 -1.06 -3.13
CA VAL A 226 14.36 -2.32 -3.29
C VAL A 226 13.21 -2.41 -2.29
N ALA A 227 13.44 -2.06 -1.03
CA ALA A 227 12.44 -2.05 0.03
C ALA A 227 11.29 -1.08 -0.29
N LEU A 228 11.59 0.14 -0.73
CA LEU A 228 10.58 1.13 -1.09
C LEU A 228 9.76 0.67 -2.31
N LEU A 229 10.42 0.21 -3.37
CA LEU A 229 9.77 -0.25 -4.58
C LEU A 229 8.84 -1.43 -4.29
N LEU A 230 9.35 -2.48 -3.63
CA LEU A 230 8.59 -3.69 -3.38
C LEU A 230 7.49 -3.49 -2.34
N SER A 231 7.72 -2.68 -1.28
CA SER A 231 6.66 -2.34 -0.33
C SER A 231 5.52 -1.57 -0.98
N GLY A 232 5.81 -0.60 -1.85
CA GLY A 232 4.77 0.13 -2.59
C GLY A 232 3.94 -0.78 -3.51
N ILE A 233 4.60 -1.66 -4.27
CA ILE A 233 3.96 -2.65 -5.14
C ILE A 233 3.04 -3.57 -4.34
N VAL A 234 3.53 -4.14 -3.26
CA VAL A 234 2.78 -5.09 -2.44
C VAL A 234 1.65 -4.40 -1.69
N ILE A 235 1.84 -3.17 -1.19
CA ILE A 235 0.76 -2.39 -0.58
C ILE A 235 -0.38 -2.21 -1.58
N LYS A 236 -0.07 -1.81 -2.82
CA LYS A 236 -1.06 -1.64 -3.88
C LYS A 236 -1.78 -2.96 -4.19
N ASP A 237 -1.05 -4.05 -4.34
CA ASP A 237 -1.64 -5.35 -4.66
C ASP A 237 -2.51 -5.86 -3.52
N LEU A 238 -2.00 -5.85 -2.28
CA LEU A 238 -2.69 -6.44 -1.13
C LEU A 238 -3.82 -5.58 -0.59
N TYR A 239 -3.65 -4.26 -0.49
CA TYR A 239 -4.58 -3.40 0.27
C TYR A 239 -5.46 -2.52 -0.61
N PHE A 240 -5.08 -2.26 -1.87
CA PHE A 240 -5.87 -1.46 -2.81
C PHE A 240 -6.61 -2.32 -3.84
N ASN A 241 -6.11 -3.52 -4.13
CA ASN A 241 -6.71 -4.47 -5.08
C ASN A 241 -7.00 -5.83 -4.41
N ALA A 242 -7.36 -5.82 -3.13
CA ALA A 242 -7.68 -7.02 -2.37
C ALA A 242 -8.81 -7.82 -3.05
N ASN A 243 -8.52 -9.03 -3.51
CA ASN A 243 -9.51 -9.96 -4.07
C ASN A 243 -9.17 -11.41 -3.70
N LYS A 244 -10.06 -12.37 -3.90
CA LYS A 244 -9.76 -13.79 -3.58
C LYS A 244 -8.71 -14.40 -4.53
N GLU A 245 -8.61 -13.85 -5.74
CA GLU A 245 -7.72 -14.30 -6.80
C GLU A 245 -6.24 -14.07 -6.46
N MET A 246 -5.92 -13.04 -5.67
CA MET A 246 -4.55 -12.68 -5.29
C MET A 246 -3.85 -13.76 -4.48
N PHE A 247 -4.62 -14.56 -3.74
CA PHE A 247 -4.12 -15.67 -2.92
C PHE A 247 -4.26 -17.01 -3.65
N ASN A 248 -4.56 -16.99 -4.95
CA ASN A 248 -4.79 -18.18 -5.78
C ASN A 248 -5.84 -19.13 -5.19
N LEU A 249 -6.89 -18.56 -4.57
CA LEU A 249 -7.99 -19.30 -3.94
C LEU A 249 -9.07 -19.62 -4.98
N TYR A 250 -8.76 -20.50 -5.92
CA TYR A 250 -9.75 -21.07 -6.83
C TYR A 250 -10.14 -22.46 -6.32
N SER A 251 -11.44 -22.67 -6.08
CA SER A 251 -11.98 -24.02 -5.90
C SER A 251 -11.94 -24.72 -7.25
N SER A 252 -11.42 -25.94 -7.32
CA SER A 252 -11.49 -26.77 -8.55
C SER A 252 -12.94 -27.04 -9.02
N ALA A 253 -13.96 -26.68 -8.22
CA ALA A 253 -15.37 -26.72 -8.60
C ALA A 253 -15.85 -25.48 -9.39
N ASP A 254 -15.20 -24.31 -9.25
CA ASP A 254 -15.67 -23.06 -9.88
C ASP A 254 -15.23 -22.94 -11.35
N THR A 255 -14.23 -23.70 -11.78
CA THR A 255 -13.75 -23.70 -13.17
C THR A 255 -14.68 -24.47 -14.12
N ALA A 256 -15.66 -25.23 -13.61
CA ALA A 256 -16.63 -25.95 -14.44
C ALA A 256 -17.74 -25.05 -15.01
N THR A 257 -17.95 -23.84 -14.47
CA THR A 257 -19.10 -22.99 -14.82
C THR A 257 -18.74 -21.72 -15.58
N SER A 258 -17.46 -21.32 -15.61
CA SER A 258 -17.03 -20.08 -16.29
C SER A 258 -16.46 -20.31 -17.70
N GLY A 259 -16.48 -21.54 -18.20
CA GLY A 259 -15.98 -21.93 -19.52
C GLY A 259 -17.01 -21.87 -20.65
N ALA A 260 -17.85 -20.83 -20.71
CA ALA A 260 -18.75 -20.63 -21.85
C ALA A 260 -19.21 -19.17 -21.93
N ASN A 261 -18.33 -18.25 -22.34
CA ASN A 261 -18.72 -17.02 -23.06
C ASN A 261 -17.47 -16.30 -23.60
N LEU A 262 -16.88 -16.89 -24.64
CA LEU A 262 -15.98 -16.22 -25.57
C LEU A 262 -16.56 -16.37 -26.98
N THR A 263 -17.74 -15.78 -27.22
CA THR A 263 -18.23 -15.58 -28.59
C THR A 263 -17.51 -14.38 -29.20
N LYS A 264 -16.52 -14.71 -30.05
CA LYS A 264 -15.88 -13.82 -31.02
C LYS A 264 -16.92 -12.96 -31.75
N LYS A 265 -16.87 -11.64 -31.58
CA LYS A 265 -17.39 -10.69 -32.58
C LYS A 265 -16.34 -10.55 -33.68
N SER A 266 -16.49 -11.36 -34.73
CA SER A 266 -15.87 -11.11 -36.02
C SER A 266 -16.94 -10.56 -36.95
N SER A 267 -16.79 -9.31 -37.33
CA SER A 267 -17.55 -8.65 -38.38
C SER A 267 -17.12 -9.16 -39.74
N LEU A 268 -17.97 -9.95 -40.40
CA LEU A 268 -17.96 -10.07 -41.86
C LEU A 268 -19.38 -9.96 -42.40
N THR A 269 -19.57 -8.89 -43.16
CA THR A 269 -20.70 -8.60 -44.01
C THR A 269 -20.67 -9.48 -45.26
N SER A 270 -21.69 -10.31 -45.46
CA SER A 270 -22.08 -10.76 -46.80
C SER A 270 -23.57 -11.08 -46.84
N LYS A 271 -24.27 -10.41 -47.77
CA LYS A 271 -25.65 -10.70 -48.18
C LYS A 271 -25.72 -12.09 -48.83
N PRO A 272 -26.90 -12.73 -48.87
CA PRO A 272 -27.65 -12.63 -50.13
C PRO A 272 -29.16 -12.41 -49.95
N ALA A 273 -29.74 -11.88 -51.03
CA ALA A 273 -31.17 -11.65 -51.22
C ALA A 273 -31.87 -12.89 -51.80
N GLY A 274 -33.19 -12.99 -51.60
CA GLY A 274 -34.07 -13.77 -52.49
C GLY A 274 -35.28 -14.47 -51.83
N SER A 275 -36.44 -13.79 -51.86
CA SER A 275 -37.84 -14.26 -51.95
C SER A 275 -38.22 -15.70 -51.51
N SER A 276 -39.27 -15.94 -50.72
CA SER A 276 -40.67 -15.73 -51.11
C SER A 276 -41.67 -16.18 -50.01
N SER A 277 -42.81 -15.50 -49.96
CA SER A 277 -44.16 -15.87 -49.47
C SER A 277 -44.39 -17.27 -48.88
N THR A 278 -45.05 -17.47 -47.73
CA THR A 278 -46.53 -17.44 -47.56
C THR A 278 -46.92 -17.73 -46.09
N LYS A 279 -48.12 -17.27 -45.69
CA LYS A 279 -48.76 -17.38 -44.36
C LYS A 279 -49.44 -18.75 -44.11
N PRO A 280 -49.91 -19.06 -42.88
CA PRO A 280 -50.05 -20.41 -42.31
C PRO A 280 -51.47 -21.00 -42.45
N PRO A 281 -51.69 -22.23 -41.95
CA PRO A 281 -52.90 -22.45 -41.17
C PRO A 281 -52.71 -23.27 -39.88
N HIS A 282 -53.64 -22.99 -38.96
CA HIS A 282 -54.01 -23.73 -37.77
C HIS A 282 -54.11 -25.25 -37.96
N ASN A 283 -53.78 -26.02 -36.92
CA ASN A 283 -54.73 -26.97 -36.34
C ASN A 283 -54.38 -27.36 -34.91
N LEU A 284 -55.43 -27.34 -34.08
CA LEU A 284 -55.52 -27.82 -32.71
C LEU A 284 -55.56 -29.35 -32.70
N LEU A 285 -54.90 -29.99 -31.73
CA LEU A 285 -55.38 -31.22 -31.09
C LEU A 285 -54.74 -31.36 -29.69
N ILE A 286 -55.61 -31.72 -28.75
CA ILE A 286 -55.46 -31.75 -27.30
C ILE A 286 -55.15 -33.18 -26.82
N ASN A 287 -54.58 -33.27 -25.61
CA ASN A 287 -54.46 -34.41 -24.67
C ASN A 287 -53.26 -35.36 -24.89
N THR A 288 -52.42 -35.67 -23.91
CA THR A 288 -52.72 -36.16 -22.55
C THR A 288 -51.57 -36.01 -21.52
N LEU A 289 -51.94 -35.58 -20.29
CA LEU A 289 -51.48 -35.92 -18.93
C LEU A 289 -49.98 -36.12 -18.57
N GLY A 290 -49.51 -35.29 -17.63
CA GLY A 290 -48.34 -35.50 -16.76
C GLY A 290 -48.25 -34.40 -15.67
N SER A 291 -47.95 -34.78 -14.44
CA SER A 291 -48.37 -34.12 -13.18
C SER A 291 -47.52 -32.94 -12.64
N SER A 292 -48.23 -31.95 -12.10
CA SER A 292 -47.96 -31.18 -10.86
C SER A 292 -46.56 -30.64 -10.53
N SER A 293 -46.34 -29.34 -10.78
CA SER A 293 -45.78 -28.39 -9.81
C SER A 293 -46.16 -26.96 -10.20
N THR A 294 -46.96 -26.30 -9.37
CA THR A 294 -47.45 -24.92 -9.54
C THR A 294 -46.33 -23.86 -9.55
N PRO A 295 -46.43 -22.82 -10.41
CA PRO A 295 -45.98 -21.49 -10.04
C PRO A 295 -47.20 -20.58 -9.80
N SER A 296 -47.21 -19.96 -8.63
CA SER A 296 -48.20 -18.96 -8.20
C SER A 296 -48.18 -17.76 -9.14
N ILE A 297 -49.27 -17.54 -9.87
CA ILE A 297 -49.53 -16.28 -10.59
C ILE A 297 -49.90 -15.24 -9.53
N ARG A 298 -48.94 -14.39 -9.14
CA ARG A 298 -49.24 -13.18 -8.35
C ARG A 298 -50.11 -12.24 -9.18
N THR A 299 -51.24 -11.81 -8.62
CA THR A 299 -52.17 -10.90 -9.28
C THR A 299 -51.58 -9.49 -9.38
N ALA A 300 -51.82 -8.79 -10.49
CA ALA A 300 -51.31 -7.43 -10.74
C ALA A 300 -51.60 -6.42 -9.61
N SER A 301 -52.71 -6.59 -8.88
CA SER A 301 -53.09 -5.77 -7.71
C SER A 301 -52.14 -5.90 -6.51
N GLU A 302 -51.41 -7.01 -6.40
CA GLU A 302 -50.45 -7.26 -5.30
C GLU A 302 -49.09 -6.61 -5.61
N ILE A 303 -48.75 -6.51 -6.90
CA ILE A 303 -47.53 -5.85 -7.40
C ILE A 303 -47.65 -4.32 -7.22
N ASP A 304 -48.82 -3.73 -7.45
CA ASP A 304 -49.05 -2.29 -7.25
C ASP A 304 -48.98 -1.89 -5.76
N ALA A 305 -49.53 -2.72 -4.86
CA ALA A 305 -49.49 -2.48 -3.42
C ALA A 305 -48.08 -2.63 -2.80
N GLU A 306 -47.28 -3.57 -3.32
CA GLU A 306 -45.88 -3.73 -2.91
C GLU A 306 -45.02 -2.55 -3.40
N THR A 307 -45.29 -2.05 -4.61
CA THR A 307 -44.58 -0.90 -5.20
C THR A 307 -44.86 0.41 -4.44
N GLU A 308 -46.10 0.63 -3.98
CA GLU A 308 -46.45 1.81 -3.18
C GLU A 308 -45.74 1.82 -1.82
N ARG A 309 -45.56 0.64 -1.20
CA ARG A 309 -44.77 0.51 0.04
C ARG A 309 -43.30 0.81 -0.17
N LEU A 310 -42.69 0.34 -1.26
CA LEU A 310 -41.29 0.66 -1.57
C LEU A 310 -41.09 2.16 -1.81
N ARG A 311 -42.01 2.83 -2.53
CA ARG A 311 -41.92 4.28 -2.77
C ARG A 311 -41.96 5.08 -1.47
N LYS A 312 -42.82 4.69 -0.53
CA LYS A 312 -42.93 5.37 0.77
C LYS A 312 -41.68 5.19 1.65
N VAL A 313 -40.99 4.06 1.54
CA VAL A 313 -39.72 3.83 2.26
C VAL A 313 -38.60 4.68 1.66
N ILE A 314 -38.53 4.75 0.32
CA ILE A 314 -37.52 5.56 -0.39
C ILE A 314 -37.72 7.05 -0.08
N GLU A 315 -38.96 7.54 -0.12
CA GLU A 315 -39.26 8.95 0.18
C GLU A 315 -38.91 9.32 1.64
N ALA A 316 -39.20 8.43 2.60
CA ALA A 316 -38.81 8.63 3.99
C ALA A 316 -37.29 8.58 4.21
N GLU A 317 -36.58 7.74 3.46
CA GLU A 317 -35.11 7.66 3.50
C GLU A 317 -34.45 8.90 2.88
N GLU A 318 -35.00 9.41 1.77
CA GLU A 318 -34.53 10.62 1.10
C GLU A 318 -34.77 11.87 1.96
N GLU A 319 -35.93 11.98 2.63
CA GLU A 319 -36.20 13.06 3.58
C GLU A 319 -35.28 12.99 4.80
N ALA A 320 -34.97 11.79 5.29
CA ALA A 320 -34.03 11.60 6.39
C ALA A 320 -32.59 11.97 5.99
N GLN A 321 -32.15 11.61 4.78
CA GLN A 321 -30.85 12.00 4.24
C GLN A 321 -30.74 13.51 4.06
N LYS A 322 -31.76 14.14 3.46
CA LYS A 322 -31.78 15.60 3.25
C LYS A 322 -31.69 16.37 4.58
N LYS A 323 -32.39 15.89 5.61
CA LYS A 323 -32.34 16.50 6.95
C LYS A 323 -31.01 16.26 7.68
N ALA A 324 -30.31 15.17 7.37
CA ALA A 324 -28.97 14.91 7.91
C ALA A 324 -27.93 15.81 7.22
N GLU A 325 -28.02 15.96 5.90
CA GLU A 325 -27.14 16.82 5.11
C GLU A 325 -27.31 18.30 5.50
N GLU A 326 -28.55 18.77 5.69
CA GLU A 326 -28.80 20.15 6.13
C GLU A 326 -28.15 20.45 7.49
N LYS A 327 -28.20 19.50 8.43
CA LYS A 327 -27.53 19.64 9.74
C LYS A 327 -26.01 19.64 9.62
N GLU A 328 -25.45 18.84 8.73
CA GLU A 328 -24.01 18.82 8.47
C GLU A 328 -23.55 20.14 7.85
N GLN A 329 -24.30 20.67 6.88
CA GLN A 329 -24.03 21.97 6.27
C GLN A 329 -24.12 23.11 7.30
N GLN A 330 -25.12 23.07 8.19
CA GLN A 330 -25.26 24.06 9.26
C GLN A 330 -24.10 24.00 10.25
N PHE A 331 -23.66 22.80 10.63
CA PHE A 331 -22.51 22.60 11.51
C PHE A 331 -21.20 23.10 10.87
N ILE A 332 -20.99 22.84 9.59
CA ILE A 332 -19.82 23.33 8.85
C ILE A 332 -19.84 24.86 8.77
N LYS A 333 -21.00 25.46 8.49
CA LYS A 333 -21.17 26.91 8.45
C LYS A 333 -20.87 27.56 9.80
N ASP A 334 -21.41 27.01 10.88
CA ASP A 334 -21.18 27.53 12.24
C ASP A 334 -19.69 27.45 12.64
N MET A 335 -18.98 26.40 12.19
CA MET A 335 -17.54 26.24 12.41
C MET A 335 -16.73 27.32 11.68
N LEU A 336 -17.05 27.57 10.40
CA LEU A 336 -16.40 28.61 9.59
C LEU A 336 -16.66 30.02 10.16
N ASP A 337 -17.89 30.31 10.56
CA ASP A 337 -18.25 31.61 11.17
C ASP A 337 -17.55 31.81 12.52
N ALA A 338 -17.26 30.72 13.26
CA ALA A 338 -16.48 30.77 14.48
C ALA A 338 -14.98 31.03 14.23
N GLU A 339 -14.41 30.37 13.22
CA GLU A 339 -13.02 30.57 12.80
C GLU A 339 -12.79 32.00 12.28
N GLU A 340 -13.71 32.54 11.47
CA GLU A 340 -13.60 33.91 10.96
C GLU A 340 -13.64 34.96 12.09
N ARG A 341 -14.48 34.75 13.10
CA ARG A 341 -14.57 35.64 14.27
C ARG A 341 -13.28 35.63 15.08
N GLU A 342 -12.72 34.44 15.32
CA GLU A 342 -11.45 34.30 16.04
C GLU A 342 -10.30 34.94 15.25
N ASN A 343 -10.28 34.76 13.92
CA ASN A 343 -9.26 35.38 13.08
C ASN A 343 -9.34 36.91 13.10
N ARG A 344 -10.55 37.47 13.06
CA ARG A 344 -10.77 38.93 13.16
C ARG A 344 -10.27 39.49 14.50
N GLU A 345 -10.48 38.76 15.60
CA GLU A 345 -9.95 39.16 16.90
C GLU A 345 -8.41 39.12 16.94
N ARG A 346 -7.80 38.09 16.35
CA ARG A 346 -6.33 38.01 16.22
C ARG A 346 -5.77 39.15 15.39
N GLU A 347 -6.40 39.49 14.27
CA GLU A 347 -5.98 40.62 13.42
C GLU A 347 -6.07 41.96 14.16
N LEU A 348 -7.13 42.18 14.95
CA LEU A 348 -7.24 43.38 15.79
C LEU A 348 -6.17 43.46 16.88
N LEU A 349 -5.75 42.31 17.43
CA LEU A 349 -4.65 42.26 18.40
C LEU A 349 -3.31 42.53 17.73
N VAL A 350 -3.07 41.93 16.56
CA VAL A 350 -1.88 42.18 15.75
C VAL A 350 -1.82 43.65 15.37
N GLU A 351 -2.91 44.27 14.93
CA GLU A 351 -2.94 45.69 14.56
C GLU A 351 -2.60 46.59 15.75
N LYS A 352 -3.16 46.33 16.93
CA LYS A 352 -2.83 47.06 18.17
C LYS A 352 -1.36 46.90 18.55
N GLU A 353 -0.80 45.70 18.40
CA GLU A 353 0.61 45.44 18.70
C GLU A 353 1.54 46.07 17.66
N THR A 354 1.12 46.08 16.39
CA THR A 354 1.83 46.76 15.29
C THR A 354 1.80 48.28 15.46
N GLU A 355 0.68 48.85 15.89
CA GLU A 355 0.57 50.29 16.19
C GLU A 355 1.41 50.68 17.41
N ARG A 356 1.44 49.83 18.45
CA ARG A 356 2.33 50.00 19.59
C ARG A 356 3.79 49.98 19.15
N LEU A 357 4.21 48.97 18.38
CA LEU A 357 5.56 48.84 17.82
C LEU A 357 5.90 50.04 16.93
N ARG A 358 4.94 50.56 16.15
CA ARG A 358 5.12 51.76 15.33
C ARG A 358 5.32 53.03 16.18
N LYS A 359 4.67 53.14 17.33
CA LYS A 359 4.89 54.25 18.28
C LYS A 359 6.22 54.12 19.03
N GLU A 360 6.64 52.89 19.34
CA GLU A 360 7.86 52.59 20.10
C GLU A 360 9.13 52.63 19.22
N TYR A 361 9.02 52.30 17.93
CA TYR A 361 10.14 52.19 16.98
C TYR A 361 9.98 53.03 15.69
N GLY A 362 9.06 54.00 15.68
CA GLY A 362 8.84 54.92 14.56
C GLY A 362 10.01 55.87 14.32
N VAL A 363 11.05 55.39 13.65
CA VAL A 363 12.17 56.18 13.12
C VAL A 363 11.64 57.13 12.04
N SER A 364 11.95 58.41 12.18
CA SER A 364 11.75 59.47 11.21
C SER A 364 12.29 59.07 9.82
N MET A 365 11.39 58.86 8.85
CA MET A 365 11.72 58.84 7.43
C MET A 365 11.98 60.27 6.97
N THR A 366 13.25 60.64 6.84
CA THR A 366 13.71 61.80 6.07
C THR A 366 13.62 61.46 4.58
N PRO A 367 12.91 62.22 3.73
CA PRO A 367 12.85 61.95 2.30
C PRO A 367 14.05 62.57 1.59
N LEU A 368 14.87 61.77 0.91
CA LEU A 368 15.90 62.28 0.00
C LEU A 368 15.87 61.48 -1.32
N LEU A 369 15.19 62.14 -2.27
CA LEU A 369 15.50 62.31 -3.69
C LEU A 369 15.78 61.07 -4.58
N SER A 370 14.92 61.01 -5.60
CA SER A 370 14.90 60.21 -6.82
C SER A 370 16.18 60.28 -7.70
N PRO A 371 16.29 59.41 -8.74
CA PRO A 371 17.55 58.93 -9.32
C PRO A 371 17.98 59.68 -10.59
N ALA A 372 19.27 59.55 -10.94
CA ALA A 372 19.81 59.95 -12.24
C ALA A 372 20.87 58.94 -12.72
N ASN A 373 20.56 58.26 -13.85
CA ASN A 373 21.35 57.88 -15.05
C ASN A 373 22.92 57.86 -15.03
N PRO A 374 23.63 57.29 -16.04
CA PRO A 374 23.25 56.41 -17.17
C PRO A 374 24.24 55.25 -17.48
N ASN A 375 23.84 54.45 -18.47
CA ASN A 375 24.59 53.58 -19.39
C ASN A 375 26.05 54.00 -19.74
N THR A 376 27.01 53.05 -19.76
CA THR A 376 28.11 52.92 -20.77
C THR A 376 28.97 51.67 -20.52
N GLY A 377 28.84 50.67 -21.40
CA GLY A 377 29.93 50.15 -22.24
C GLY A 377 31.05 49.25 -21.66
N PRO A 378 31.74 48.49 -22.54
CA PRO A 378 32.36 47.19 -22.24
C PRO A 378 33.91 47.22 -22.23
N HIS A 379 34.55 46.17 -21.71
CA HIS A 379 35.95 45.91 -22.06
C HIS A 379 36.30 44.42 -22.17
N LEU A 380 37.04 44.15 -23.24
CA LEU A 380 37.60 42.90 -23.74
C LEU A 380 38.90 42.48 -23.02
N ASN A 381 39.29 41.23 -23.36
CA ASN A 381 40.65 40.67 -23.53
C ASN A 381 41.36 40.12 -22.27
N SER A 382 42.09 39.00 -22.32
CA SER A 382 42.55 38.12 -23.42
C SER A 382 43.28 36.88 -22.84
N SER A 383 43.22 35.75 -23.57
CA SER A 383 44.24 34.69 -23.80
C SER A 383 45.26 34.32 -22.69
N THR A 384 45.59 33.05 -22.43
CA THR A 384 46.39 32.19 -23.34
C THR A 384 46.50 30.75 -22.79
N SER A 385 46.65 29.82 -23.72
CA SER A 385 46.88 28.36 -23.65
C SER A 385 47.98 27.84 -22.72
N SER A 386 47.79 26.63 -22.19
CA SER A 386 48.82 25.58 -22.27
C SER A 386 48.23 24.17 -22.25
N GLN A 387 48.82 23.35 -23.10
CA GLN A 387 48.53 21.99 -23.48
C GLN A 387 49.36 21.04 -22.61
N THR A 388 48.81 19.92 -22.12
CA THR A 388 49.64 18.76 -21.77
C THR A 388 48.84 17.46 -21.81
N GLN A 389 49.51 16.44 -22.32
CA GLN A 389 49.00 15.18 -22.84
C GLN A 389 48.72 14.14 -21.76
N ALA A 390 47.91 13.16 -22.14
CA ALA A 390 47.67 11.90 -21.45
C ALA A 390 48.95 11.04 -21.29
N PRO A 391 48.88 10.04 -20.39
CA PRO A 391 49.29 8.71 -20.79
C PRO A 391 48.25 7.62 -20.48
N SER A 392 48.39 6.55 -21.25
CA SER A 392 47.56 5.37 -21.44
C SER A 392 47.60 4.33 -20.30
N SER A 393 46.57 3.47 -20.36
CA SER A 393 46.15 2.33 -19.53
C SER A 393 47.20 1.32 -19.02
N PRO A 394 46.78 0.40 -18.12
CA PRO A 394 46.69 -0.99 -18.57
C PRO A 394 45.37 -1.72 -18.18
N LYS A 395 45.09 -2.78 -18.97
CA LYS A 395 43.93 -3.68 -18.97
C LYS A 395 43.82 -4.57 -17.71
N PRO A 396 42.61 -5.03 -17.33
CA PRO A 396 42.44 -6.28 -16.60
C PRO A 396 42.34 -7.48 -17.55
N MET A 397 43.01 -8.58 -17.18
CA MET A 397 42.95 -9.87 -17.84
C MET A 397 41.63 -10.59 -17.55
N HIS A 398 41.09 -11.23 -18.59
CA HIS A 398 40.12 -12.31 -18.47
C HIS A 398 40.73 -13.49 -17.73
N SER A 399 40.05 -13.98 -16.69
CA SER A 399 40.11 -15.39 -16.30
C SER A 399 38.71 -15.96 -16.44
N SER A 400 38.60 -16.94 -17.33
CA SER A 400 37.42 -17.77 -17.55
C SER A 400 37.46 -18.91 -16.56
N GLU A 401 36.53 -18.95 -15.62
CA GLU A 401 36.24 -20.16 -14.85
C GLU A 401 34.78 -20.56 -15.10
N SER A 402 34.64 -21.62 -15.89
CA SER A 402 33.39 -22.31 -16.18
C SER A 402 32.93 -23.08 -14.94
N GLY A 403 32.15 -22.43 -14.08
CA GLY A 403 31.34 -23.09 -13.06
C GLY A 403 29.97 -23.42 -13.64
N GLN A 404 29.73 -24.68 -14.02
CA GLN A 404 28.38 -25.20 -14.23
C GLN A 404 27.63 -25.15 -12.90
N PHE A 405 26.79 -24.13 -12.70
CA PHE A 405 25.82 -24.11 -11.62
C PHE A 405 24.48 -24.58 -12.15
N ASN A 406 24.03 -25.68 -11.54
CA ASN A 406 22.75 -26.31 -11.78
C ASN A 406 21.63 -25.34 -11.39
N ILE A 407 20.67 -25.17 -12.29
CA ILE A 407 19.56 -24.23 -12.24
C ILE A 407 18.57 -24.66 -11.14
N PRO A 408 18.25 -23.82 -10.13
CA PRO A 408 17.07 -24.04 -9.30
C PRO A 408 15.83 -23.46 -9.99
N GLN A 409 14.87 -24.32 -10.29
CA GLN A 409 13.54 -23.91 -10.77
C GLN A 409 12.82 -23.06 -9.71
N VAL A 410 11.88 -22.22 -10.15
CA VAL A 410 10.93 -21.43 -9.33
C VAL A 410 10.25 -22.25 -8.22
N SER A 411 10.11 -23.57 -8.41
CA SER A 411 9.62 -24.51 -7.39
C SER A 411 10.54 -24.62 -6.16
N GLU A 412 11.84 -24.46 -6.32
CA GLU A 412 12.85 -24.59 -5.26
C GLU A 412 12.91 -23.35 -4.36
N TRP A 413 12.64 -22.16 -4.90
CA TRP A 413 12.47 -20.92 -4.12
C TRP A 413 11.25 -21.02 -3.18
N LEU A 414 10.11 -21.50 -3.67
CA LEU A 414 8.93 -21.78 -2.83
C LEU A 414 9.17 -22.92 -1.83
N ALA A 415 9.97 -23.93 -2.20
CA ALA A 415 10.27 -25.07 -1.32
C ALA A 415 11.27 -24.73 -0.20
N ARG A 416 12.30 -23.90 -0.46
CA ARG A 416 13.35 -23.54 0.52
C ARG A 416 12.80 -22.84 1.77
N GLN A 417 11.69 -22.12 1.67
CA GLN A 417 11.08 -21.44 2.82
C GLN A 417 10.20 -22.37 3.68
N GLN A 418 9.64 -23.46 3.13
CA GLN A 418 8.89 -24.45 3.92
C GLN A 418 9.79 -25.24 4.89
N GLN A 419 11.09 -25.36 4.62
CA GLN A 419 12.04 -26.07 5.51
C GLN A 419 12.46 -25.26 6.73
N LYS A 420 12.41 -23.92 6.70
CA LYS A 420 12.82 -23.08 7.86
C LYS A 420 11.76 -22.99 8.98
N GLN A 421 10.52 -23.42 8.76
CA GLN A 421 9.47 -23.41 9.80
C GLN A 421 9.33 -24.75 10.56
N LYS A 422 10.18 -25.75 10.30
CA LYS A 422 10.18 -27.02 11.05
C LYS A 422 11.13 -27.06 12.27
N ILE A 423 11.89 -26.00 12.52
CA ILE A 423 12.77 -25.87 13.70
C ILE A 423 12.31 -24.61 14.46
N GLY A 424 11.26 -24.76 15.27
CA GLY A 424 10.71 -23.63 16.02
C GLY A 424 9.36 -23.93 16.64
N ASN A 425 9.17 -25.14 17.18
CA ASN A 425 7.99 -25.48 17.96
C ASN A 425 8.42 -26.28 19.19
N TRP A 426 9.03 -25.58 20.16
CA TRP A 426 9.13 -26.06 21.53
C TRP A 426 8.13 -25.27 22.37
N SER A 427 6.97 -25.85 22.56
CA SER A 427 5.96 -25.40 23.53
C SER A 427 6.43 -25.80 24.94
N PRO A 428 6.30 -24.94 25.97
CA PRO A 428 6.52 -25.38 27.34
C PRO A 428 5.27 -26.11 27.84
N SER A 429 5.44 -27.36 28.23
CA SER A 429 4.44 -28.17 28.92
C SER A 429 4.34 -27.77 30.39
N SER A 430 3.11 -27.64 30.86
CA SER A 430 2.72 -27.47 32.26
C SER A 430 2.85 -28.79 33.04
N THR A 431 3.44 -28.77 34.24
CA THR A 431 3.02 -29.65 35.35
C THR A 431 3.31 -28.99 36.70
N SER A 432 2.28 -28.95 37.54
CA SER A 432 2.23 -28.68 38.98
C SER A 432 3.24 -29.53 39.79
N THR A 433 3.71 -29.20 41.01
CA THR A 433 2.99 -28.91 42.26
C THR A 433 4.02 -28.61 43.37
N SER A 434 3.75 -27.66 44.29
CA SER A 434 3.90 -27.77 45.77
C SER A 434 4.16 -26.41 46.49
N THR A 435 3.09 -25.94 47.14
CA THR A 435 2.98 -25.34 48.50
C THR A 435 4.20 -24.78 49.24
N LEU A 436 4.13 -23.51 49.66
CA LEU A 436 3.96 -23.06 51.08
C LEU A 436 4.13 -21.53 51.22
N ASN A 437 3.18 -20.89 51.93
CA ASN A 437 3.26 -19.70 52.81
C ASN A 437 3.92 -18.39 52.28
N SER A 438 3.39 -17.17 52.46
CA SER A 438 2.56 -16.60 53.52
C SER A 438 2.03 -15.20 53.12
N SER A 439 0.86 -14.85 53.67
CA SER A 439 0.48 -13.53 54.22
C SER A 439 0.55 -12.24 53.37
N GLY A 440 -0.61 -11.57 53.19
CA GLY A 440 -0.65 -10.14 52.85
C GLY A 440 -1.97 -9.58 52.31
N LEU A 441 -3.01 -9.58 53.14
CA LEU A 441 -3.93 -8.45 53.38
C LEU A 441 -4.41 -7.53 52.22
N LEU A 442 -5.66 -7.78 51.81
CA LEU A 442 -6.84 -6.88 51.75
C LEU A 442 -6.75 -5.43 51.17
N ASN A 443 -7.69 -5.22 50.23
CA ASN A 443 -8.48 -4.02 49.89
C ASN A 443 -7.81 -2.89 49.09
N LEU A 444 -8.40 -2.55 47.92
CA LEU A 444 -9.39 -1.47 47.82
C LEU A 444 -9.81 -1.24 46.35
N VAL A 445 -11.04 -1.65 46.00
CA VAL A 445 -11.78 -1.17 44.82
C VAL A 445 -13.14 -0.68 45.33
N GLN A 446 -13.65 0.36 44.67
CA GLN A 446 -14.99 0.96 44.75
C GLN A 446 -15.10 2.27 45.54
N LYS A 447 -15.19 3.38 44.79
CA LYS A 447 -16.27 4.34 45.03
C LYS A 447 -16.68 5.09 43.75
N ILE A 448 -17.84 4.70 43.27
CA ILE A 448 -18.63 5.33 42.20
C ILE A 448 -19.55 6.40 42.84
N HIS A 449 -19.65 7.54 42.17
CA HIS A 449 -20.77 8.51 42.11
C HIS A 449 -21.55 8.88 43.38
N ARG A 450 -21.51 10.17 43.74
CA ARG A 450 -22.71 11.02 43.95
C ARG A 450 -22.29 12.45 44.30
N LYS A 451 -22.51 13.39 43.37
CA LYS A 451 -22.56 14.83 43.68
C LYS A 451 -23.60 15.48 42.77
N LYS A 452 -24.82 15.60 43.26
CA LYS A 452 -25.75 16.71 42.93
C LYS A 452 -27.02 16.62 43.77
N SER A 453 -27.48 17.80 44.15
CA SER A 453 -28.76 18.16 44.76
C SER A 453 -28.86 18.04 46.28
N SER A 454 -28.69 19.19 46.96
CA SER A 454 -29.80 19.83 47.68
C SER A 454 -29.28 21.12 48.34
N GLN A 455 -29.54 22.26 47.70
CA GLN A 455 -29.77 23.52 48.39
C GLN A 455 -31.25 23.86 48.15
N SER A 456 -31.94 24.12 49.26
CA SER A 456 -33.38 24.40 49.43
C SER A 456 -34.34 23.22 49.32
#